data_AF-A0A1X7TTH7-F1
#
_entry.id   AF-A0A1X7TTH7-F1
#
_cell.length_a   1.000
_cell.length_b   1.000
_cell.length_c   1.000
_cell.angle_alpha   90.00
_cell.angle_beta   90.00
_cell.angle_gamma   90.00
#
_symmetry.space_group_name_H-M   'P 1'
#
loop_
_entity.id
_entity.type
_entity.pdbx_description
1 polymer ?
#
loop_
_entity_poly.entity_id
_entity_poly.type
_entity_poly.pdbx_seq_one_letter_code
_entity_poly.pdbx_strand_id
1 'polypeptide(L)'
;ATCSDHGKPLELFCETCNTVICVSCSVRNHKRHEYNLITDSYTKHYQILRECLSPVEGKKKALKKVLSALSEREGEIRERGEGVLEEIHEMVEKMMSGLRQSERKLTEQAKRVTDGRLKVLSEQMKSVEISLSLLEDVEDYVEQSLKTCSPQQVLRSKKQMMECMSEVTAGINVEELHPKEKADFALSKNIKSLHHIGDIVTYSSTALQQCRVKKVGCFERLPKEKKFLYSLSMEAPDSSL
;
A
#
# COMPACT_ATOMS: atom_id res chain seq x y z
N ALA A 1 -61.38 -12.80 -31.69
CA ALA A 1 -61.17 -13.96 -30.80
C ALA A 1 -62.50 -14.68 -30.60
N THR A 2 -62.48 -16.02 -30.49
CA THR A 2 -63.71 -16.84 -30.39
C THR A 2 -63.81 -17.50 -29.02
N CYS A 3 -65.04 -17.66 -28.53
CA CYS A 3 -65.35 -18.34 -27.29
C CYS A 3 -65.14 -19.85 -27.44
N SER A 4 -64.38 -20.45 -26.52
CA SER A 4 -64.11 -21.89 -26.49
C SER A 4 -65.39 -22.73 -26.42
N ASP A 5 -66.39 -22.27 -25.68
CA ASP A 5 -67.57 -23.08 -25.32
C ASP A 5 -68.71 -22.94 -26.34
N HIS A 6 -68.69 -21.87 -27.14
CA HIS A 6 -69.80 -21.51 -28.01
C HIS A 6 -69.39 -21.25 -29.47
N GLY A 7 -68.09 -21.20 -29.78
CA GLY A 7 -67.58 -20.89 -31.12
C GLY A 7 -67.89 -19.48 -31.63
N LYS A 8 -68.49 -18.62 -30.80
CA LYS A 8 -68.94 -17.27 -31.16
C LYS A 8 -67.89 -16.20 -30.85
N PRO A 9 -67.93 -15.03 -31.52
CA PRO A 9 -67.05 -13.89 -31.21
C PRO A 9 -67.15 -13.46 -29.74
N LEU A 10 -66.00 -13.08 -29.15
CA LEU A 10 -65.92 -12.45 -27.83
C LEU A 10 -66.09 -10.93 -27.99
N GLU A 11 -67.24 -10.41 -27.57
CA GLU A 11 -67.66 -9.02 -27.83
C GLU A 11 -67.99 -8.26 -26.54
N LEU A 12 -68.14 -8.96 -25.41
CA LEU A 12 -68.48 -8.39 -24.12
C LEU A 12 -67.34 -8.59 -23.11
N PHE A 13 -67.17 -7.64 -22.20
CA PHE A 13 -66.30 -7.78 -21.04
C PHE A 13 -67.15 -7.86 -19.78
N CYS A 14 -66.99 -8.93 -19.00
CA CYS A 14 -67.68 -9.12 -17.75
C CYS A 14 -66.87 -8.50 -16.60
N GLU A 15 -67.39 -7.40 -16.04
CA GLU A 15 -66.78 -6.63 -14.94
C GLU A 15 -66.67 -7.48 -13.66
N THR A 16 -67.70 -8.28 -13.36
CA THR A 16 -67.71 -9.14 -12.17
C THR A 16 -66.64 -10.25 -12.21
N CYS A 17 -66.35 -10.78 -13.40
CA CYS A 17 -65.41 -11.89 -13.58
C CYS A 17 -64.04 -11.47 -14.14
N ASN A 18 -63.86 -10.18 -14.50
CA ASN A 18 -62.68 -9.64 -15.16
C ASN A 18 -62.24 -10.48 -16.39
N THR A 19 -63.19 -10.84 -17.25
CA THR A 19 -62.91 -11.67 -18.45
C THR A 19 -63.76 -11.28 -19.64
N VAL A 20 -63.22 -11.50 -20.84
CA VAL A 20 -63.96 -11.37 -22.11
C VAL A 20 -64.87 -12.58 -22.32
N ILE A 21 -66.10 -12.33 -22.77
CA ILE A 21 -67.15 -13.34 -22.97
C ILE A 21 -67.89 -13.09 -24.31
N CYS A 22 -68.61 -14.11 -24.82
CA CYS A 22 -69.52 -13.94 -25.95
C CYS A 22 -70.97 -13.70 -25.47
N VAL A 23 -71.87 -13.31 -26.38
CA VAL A 23 -73.30 -13.09 -26.07
C VAL A 23 -73.99 -14.33 -25.50
N SER A 24 -73.59 -15.54 -25.92
CA SER A 24 -74.15 -16.78 -25.34
C SER A 24 -73.72 -16.98 -23.88
N CYS A 25 -72.52 -16.54 -23.51
CA CYS A 25 -72.03 -16.63 -22.13
C CYS A 25 -72.79 -15.69 -21.19
N SER A 26 -73.21 -14.52 -21.68
CA SER A 26 -73.91 -13.52 -20.86
C SER A 26 -75.27 -14.04 -20.38
N VAL A 27 -76.00 -14.79 -21.20
CA VAL A 27 -77.31 -15.37 -20.84
C VAL A 27 -77.22 -16.67 -20.04
N ARG A 28 -76.09 -17.38 -20.10
CA ARG A 28 -75.86 -18.65 -19.40
C ARG A 28 -75.06 -18.46 -18.12
N ASN A 29 -73.74 -18.41 -18.25
CA ASN A 29 -72.81 -18.48 -17.13
C ASN A 29 -72.65 -17.13 -16.39
N HIS A 30 -72.98 -16.02 -17.04
CA HIS A 30 -72.82 -14.65 -16.51
C HIS A 30 -74.17 -13.91 -16.39
N LYS A 31 -75.29 -14.63 -16.24
CA LYS A 31 -76.67 -14.10 -16.31
C LYS A 31 -76.99 -12.95 -15.33
N ARG A 32 -76.23 -12.82 -14.24
CA ARG A 32 -76.40 -11.78 -13.20
C ARG A 32 -75.14 -10.94 -12.99
N HIS A 33 -74.16 -11.06 -13.87
CA HIS A 33 -72.94 -10.28 -13.76
C HIS A 33 -73.08 -8.99 -14.56
N GLU A 34 -72.37 -7.96 -14.11
CA GLU A 34 -72.23 -6.74 -14.89
C GLU A 34 -71.29 -7.00 -16.07
N TYR A 35 -71.72 -6.62 -17.26
CA TYR A 35 -70.91 -6.70 -18.47
C TYR A 35 -71.28 -5.57 -19.42
N ASN A 36 -70.29 -5.12 -20.20
CA ASN A 36 -70.44 -4.09 -21.22
C ASN A 36 -69.78 -4.54 -22.52
N LEU A 37 -70.04 -3.84 -23.63
CA LEU A 37 -69.28 -4.07 -24.86
C LEU A 37 -67.78 -3.83 -24.59
N ILE A 38 -66.92 -4.61 -25.25
CA ILE A 38 -65.48 -4.45 -25.10
C ILE A 38 -65.04 -3.05 -25.50
N THR A 39 -65.61 -2.48 -26.57
CA THR A 39 -65.33 -1.11 -27.01
C THR A 39 -65.59 -0.07 -25.93
N ASP A 40 -66.66 -0.27 -25.17
CA ASP A 40 -67.13 0.68 -24.15
C ASP A 40 -66.32 0.51 -22.86
N SER A 41 -65.89 -0.71 -22.56
CA SER A 41 -65.10 -1.05 -21.37
C SER A 41 -63.61 -0.77 -21.55
N TYR A 42 -63.10 -0.87 -22.78
CA TYR A 42 -61.67 -0.87 -23.07
C TYR A 42 -60.99 0.41 -22.57
N THR A 43 -61.58 1.58 -22.85
CA THR A 43 -61.02 2.87 -22.44
C THR A 43 -60.86 2.98 -20.92
N LYS A 44 -61.87 2.53 -20.15
CA LYS A 44 -61.84 2.51 -18.68
C LYS A 44 -60.73 1.61 -18.16
N HIS A 45 -60.66 0.36 -18.61
CA HIS A 45 -59.67 -0.61 -18.13
C HIS A 45 -58.25 -0.29 -18.60
N TYR A 46 -58.10 0.27 -19.80
CA TYR A 46 -56.85 0.80 -20.30
C TYR A 46 -56.31 1.91 -19.39
N GLN A 47 -57.18 2.83 -18.97
CA GLN A 47 -56.79 3.92 -18.07
C GLN A 47 -56.37 3.39 -16.69
N ILE A 48 -57.10 2.42 -16.12
CA ILE A 48 -56.72 1.76 -14.85
C ILE A 48 -55.34 1.10 -14.97
N LEU A 49 -55.08 0.36 -16.06
CA LEU A 49 -53.76 -0.25 -16.30
C LEU A 49 -52.66 0.79 -16.40
N ARG A 50 -52.92 1.92 -17.06
CA ARG A 50 -51.98 3.04 -17.16
C ARG A 50 -51.67 3.65 -15.80
N GLU A 51 -52.67 3.82 -14.94
CA GLU A 51 -52.50 4.30 -13.57
C GLU A 51 -51.69 3.31 -12.73
N CYS A 52 -51.94 2.01 -12.86
CA CYS A 52 -51.14 0.96 -12.21
C CYS A 52 -49.68 0.91 -12.68
N LEU A 53 -49.38 1.37 -13.90
CA LEU A 53 -48.00 1.47 -14.41
C LEU A 53 -47.22 2.62 -13.76
N SER A 54 -47.89 3.70 -13.33
CA SER A 54 -47.22 4.89 -12.79
C SER A 54 -46.31 4.59 -11.58
N PRO A 55 -46.74 3.83 -10.55
CA PRO A 55 -45.86 3.40 -9.45
C PRO A 55 -44.67 2.54 -9.90
N VAL A 56 -44.84 1.71 -10.94
CA VAL A 56 -43.77 0.85 -11.48
C VAL A 56 -42.70 1.70 -12.16
N GLU A 57 -43.11 2.69 -12.95
CA GLU A 57 -42.20 3.66 -13.57
C GLU A 57 -41.47 4.49 -12.53
N GLY A 58 -42.17 4.91 -11.47
CA GLY A 58 -41.59 5.60 -10.32
C GLY A 58 -40.48 4.77 -9.64
N LYS A 59 -40.77 3.50 -9.30
CA LYS A 59 -39.78 2.59 -8.71
C LYS A 59 -38.60 2.32 -9.65
N LYS A 60 -38.85 2.12 -10.95
CA LYS A 60 -37.80 1.95 -11.96
C LYS A 60 -36.87 3.17 -12.00
N LYS A 61 -37.42 4.38 -11.97
CA LYS A 61 -36.64 5.63 -11.95
C LYS A 61 -35.83 5.76 -10.66
N ALA A 62 -36.42 5.42 -9.51
CA ALA A 62 -35.72 5.43 -8.23
C ALA A 62 -34.55 4.44 -8.20
N LEU A 63 -34.76 3.20 -8.65
CA LEU A 63 -33.70 2.19 -8.72
C LEU A 63 -32.57 2.59 -9.67
N LYS A 64 -32.88 3.23 -10.80
CA LYS A 64 -31.83 3.79 -11.68
C LYS A 64 -30.98 4.85 -10.97
N LYS A 65 -31.59 5.73 -10.17
CA LYS A 65 -30.85 6.73 -9.39
C LYS A 65 -29.96 6.07 -8.32
N VAL A 66 -30.49 5.08 -7.62
CA VAL A 66 -29.71 4.31 -6.63
C VAL A 66 -28.53 3.62 -7.29
N LEU A 67 -28.73 2.98 -8.45
CA LEU A 67 -27.65 2.32 -9.18
C LEU A 67 -26.55 3.32 -9.60
N SER A 68 -26.92 4.51 -10.06
CA SER A 68 -25.95 5.57 -10.37
C SER A 68 -25.15 6.00 -9.14
N ALA A 69 -25.82 6.24 -8.00
CA ALA A 69 -25.15 6.62 -6.77
C ALA A 69 -24.22 5.51 -6.23
N LEU A 70 -24.61 4.24 -6.34
CA LEU A 70 -23.75 3.12 -5.98
C LEU A 70 -22.52 3.04 -6.88
N SER A 71 -22.68 3.23 -8.19
CA SER A 71 -21.57 3.21 -9.15
C SER A 71 -20.59 4.37 -8.92
N GLU A 72 -21.09 5.56 -8.59
CA GLU A 72 -20.25 6.71 -8.20
C GLU A 72 -19.45 6.39 -6.93
N ARG A 73 -20.14 5.87 -5.90
CA ARG A 73 -19.50 5.51 -4.64
C ARG A 73 -18.46 4.40 -4.79
N GLU A 74 -18.70 3.42 -5.65
CA GLU A 74 -17.71 2.40 -6.01
C GLU A 74 -16.46 3.02 -6.62
N GLY A 75 -16.63 3.98 -7.52
CA GLY A 75 -15.53 4.75 -8.12
C GLY A 75 -14.69 5.48 -7.08
N GLU A 76 -15.34 6.23 -6.18
CA GLU A 76 -14.67 6.95 -5.09
C GLU A 76 -13.88 6.01 -4.17
N ILE A 77 -14.44 4.84 -3.84
CA ILE A 77 -13.77 3.86 -2.98
C ILE A 77 -12.52 3.31 -3.68
N ARG A 78 -12.60 3.02 -4.98
CA ARG A 78 -11.46 2.54 -5.77
C ARG A 78 -10.36 3.60 -5.86
N GLU A 79 -10.72 4.82 -6.21
CA GLU A 79 -9.78 5.95 -6.30
C GLU A 79 -9.10 6.21 -4.95
N ARG A 80 -9.86 6.24 -3.84
CA ARG A 80 -9.27 6.39 -2.51
C ARG A 80 -8.35 5.22 -2.15
N GLY A 81 -8.72 4.00 -2.54
CA GLY A 81 -7.89 2.81 -2.35
C GLY A 81 -6.54 2.93 -3.06
N GLU A 82 -6.55 3.36 -4.32
CA GLU A 82 -5.33 3.64 -5.10
C GLU A 82 -4.50 4.76 -4.45
N GLY A 83 -5.13 5.86 -4.02
CA GLY A 83 -4.44 6.94 -3.32
C GLY A 83 -3.78 6.50 -2.02
N VAL A 84 -4.44 5.67 -1.21
CA VAL A 84 -3.84 5.12 0.02
C VAL A 84 -2.65 4.20 -0.28
N LEU A 85 -2.69 3.43 -1.37
CA LEU A 85 -1.55 2.60 -1.78
C LEU A 85 -0.34 3.46 -2.17
N GLU A 86 -0.56 4.57 -2.87
CA GLU A 86 0.50 5.53 -3.19
C GLU A 86 1.05 6.21 -1.93
N GLU A 87 0.18 6.66 -1.01
CA GLU A 87 0.58 7.23 0.29
C GLU A 87 1.48 6.26 1.08
N ILE A 88 1.15 4.96 1.08
CA ILE A 88 1.98 3.91 1.71
C ILE A 88 3.34 3.82 1.03
N HIS A 89 3.38 3.81 -0.31
CA HIS A 89 4.62 3.71 -1.08
C HIS A 89 5.54 4.92 -0.79
N GLU A 90 5.02 6.13 -0.90
CA GLU A 90 5.76 7.37 -0.61
C GLU A 90 6.32 7.40 0.81
N MET A 91 5.51 6.97 1.80
CA MET A 91 5.94 6.89 3.19
C MET A 91 7.16 5.95 3.36
N VAL A 92 7.10 4.76 2.77
CA VAL A 92 8.20 3.78 2.85
C VAL A 92 9.45 4.31 2.14
N GLU A 93 9.32 4.90 0.97
CA GLU A 93 10.45 5.49 0.24
C GLU A 93 11.12 6.61 1.04
N LYS A 94 10.33 7.45 1.71
CA LYS A 94 10.87 8.49 2.60
C LYS A 94 11.64 7.91 3.78
N MET A 95 11.13 6.84 4.39
CA MET A 95 11.84 6.13 5.46
C MET A 95 13.14 5.51 4.95
N MET A 96 13.12 4.82 3.81
CA MET A 96 14.30 4.23 3.19
C MET A 96 15.36 5.28 2.87
N SER A 97 14.96 6.42 2.31
CA SER A 97 15.85 7.55 2.03
C SER A 97 16.54 8.06 3.30
N GLY A 98 15.77 8.21 4.39
CA GLY A 98 16.31 8.58 5.70
C GLY A 98 17.34 7.57 6.23
N LEU A 99 17.05 6.27 6.12
CA LEU A 99 17.97 5.19 6.51
C LEU A 99 19.26 5.22 5.67
N ARG A 100 19.16 5.34 4.35
CA ARG A 100 20.31 5.45 3.45
C ARG A 100 21.15 6.69 3.72
N GLN A 101 20.52 7.82 4.08
CA GLN A 101 21.25 9.01 4.47
C GLN A 101 22.01 8.81 5.79
N SER A 102 21.39 8.16 6.77
CA SER A 102 22.04 7.81 8.03
C SER A 102 23.24 6.88 7.80
N GLU A 103 23.10 5.87 6.95
CA GLU A 103 24.18 4.97 6.54
C GLU A 103 25.37 5.73 5.94
N ARG A 104 25.11 6.64 4.99
CA ARG A 104 26.16 7.47 4.38
C ARG A 104 26.90 8.30 5.42
N LYS A 105 26.18 8.94 6.35
CA LYS A 105 26.78 9.76 7.41
C LYS A 105 27.66 8.93 8.35
N LEU A 106 27.19 7.77 8.78
CA LEU A 106 27.93 6.86 9.66
C LEU A 106 29.17 6.29 8.97
N THR A 107 29.04 5.90 7.70
CA THR A 107 30.17 5.44 6.88
C THR A 107 31.23 6.52 6.75
N GLU A 108 30.83 7.76 6.45
CA GLU A 108 31.75 8.88 6.33
C GLU A 108 32.43 9.23 7.65
N GLN A 109 31.71 9.14 8.78
CA GLN A 109 32.30 9.30 10.09
C GLN A 109 33.34 8.22 10.40
N ALA A 110 33.04 6.95 10.10
CA ALA A 110 33.98 5.85 10.31
C ALA A 110 35.25 6.01 9.47
N LYS A 111 35.10 6.42 8.19
CA LYS A 111 36.24 6.74 7.31
C LYS A 111 37.11 7.85 7.87
N ARG A 112 36.51 8.99 8.24
CA ARG A 112 37.27 10.13 8.82
C ARG A 112 38.05 9.76 10.08
N VAL A 113 37.45 8.97 10.97
CA VAL A 113 38.15 8.49 12.18
C VAL A 113 39.32 7.59 11.78
N THR A 114 39.09 6.65 10.86
CA THR A 114 40.12 5.73 10.37
C THR A 114 41.27 6.48 9.70
N ASP A 115 40.97 7.36 8.76
CA ASP A 115 41.95 8.15 8.01
C ASP A 115 42.74 9.07 8.95
N GLY A 116 42.07 9.68 9.93
CA GLY A 116 42.71 10.50 10.96
C GLY A 116 43.73 9.70 11.78
N ARG A 117 43.34 8.53 12.28
CA ARG A 117 44.23 7.65 13.07
C ARG A 117 45.40 7.13 12.24
N LEU A 118 45.15 6.70 11.00
CA LEU A 118 46.19 6.22 10.08
C LEU A 118 47.17 7.34 9.70
N LYS A 119 46.69 8.58 9.54
CA LYS A 119 47.55 9.73 9.25
C LYS A 119 48.53 9.99 10.39
N VAL A 120 48.06 9.99 11.65
CA VAL A 120 48.93 10.15 12.81
C VAL A 120 50.00 9.05 12.86
N LEU A 121 49.60 7.79 12.67
CA LEU A 121 50.56 6.67 12.63
C LEU A 121 51.57 6.82 11.48
N SER A 122 51.14 7.25 10.30
CA SER A 122 52.05 7.49 9.16
C SER A 122 53.08 8.59 9.45
N GLU A 123 52.67 9.67 10.10
CA GLU A 123 53.58 10.74 10.53
C GLU A 123 54.56 10.25 11.60
N GLN A 124 54.11 9.41 12.54
CA GLN A 124 54.99 8.77 13.51
C GLN A 124 56.01 7.83 12.86
N MET A 125 55.58 6.99 11.91
CA MET A 125 56.47 6.09 11.18
C MET A 125 57.60 6.86 10.48
N LYS A 126 57.26 7.96 9.78
CA LYS A 126 58.27 8.82 9.14
C LYS A 126 59.26 9.41 10.15
N SER A 127 58.78 9.84 11.32
CA SER A 127 59.67 10.35 12.37
C SER A 127 60.61 9.26 12.87
N VAL A 128 60.12 8.04 13.07
CA VAL A 128 60.93 6.89 13.49
C VAL A 128 61.95 6.52 12.41
N GLU A 129 61.56 6.47 11.14
CA GLU A 129 62.44 6.20 10.01
C GLU A 129 63.58 7.20 9.91
N ILE A 130 63.30 8.50 10.09
CA ILE A 130 64.34 9.55 10.10
C ILE A 130 65.29 9.37 11.27
N SER A 131 64.78 9.13 12.48
CA SER A 131 65.61 8.90 13.67
C SER A 131 66.46 7.64 13.55
N LEU A 132 65.92 6.57 12.97
CA LEU A 132 66.63 5.32 12.73
C LEU A 132 67.75 5.52 11.70
N SER A 133 67.46 6.14 10.56
CA SER A 133 68.46 6.45 9.53
C SER A 133 69.60 7.30 10.09
N LEU A 134 69.30 8.28 10.95
CA LEU A 134 70.34 9.09 11.60
C LEU A 134 71.25 8.24 12.51
N LEU A 135 70.68 7.27 13.24
CA LEU A 135 71.46 6.37 14.08
C LEU A 135 72.32 5.41 13.23
N GLU A 136 71.74 4.86 12.16
CA GLU A 136 72.45 3.98 11.22
C GLU A 136 73.63 4.72 10.55
N ASP A 137 73.44 5.96 10.10
CA ASP A 137 74.51 6.77 9.50
C ASP A 137 75.67 7.02 10.48
N VAL A 138 75.36 7.26 11.76
CA VAL A 138 76.37 7.47 12.81
C VAL A 138 77.10 6.17 13.14
N GLU A 139 76.37 5.06 13.23
CA GLU A 139 76.92 3.73 13.46
C GLU A 139 77.89 3.34 12.32
N ASP A 140 77.44 3.43 11.06
CA ASP A 140 78.25 3.14 9.88
C ASP A 140 79.50 4.02 9.82
N TYR A 141 79.36 5.33 10.09
CA TYR A 141 80.50 6.25 10.12
C TYR A 141 81.56 5.84 11.16
N VAL A 142 81.14 5.49 12.38
CA VAL A 142 82.04 5.10 13.46
C VAL A 142 82.65 3.74 13.18
N GLU A 143 81.86 2.74 12.77
CA GLU A 143 82.36 1.41 12.42
C GLU A 143 83.38 1.46 11.28
N GLN A 144 83.08 2.22 10.22
CA GLN A 144 83.96 2.33 9.07
C GLN A 144 85.27 3.03 9.44
N SER A 145 85.21 4.06 10.30
CA SER A 145 86.41 4.73 10.82
C SER A 145 87.27 3.76 11.65
N LEU A 146 86.65 2.91 12.47
CA LEU A 146 87.37 1.89 13.26
C LEU A 146 87.99 0.80 12.40
N LYS A 147 87.35 0.40 11.28
CA LYS A 147 87.84 -0.65 10.37
C LYS A 147 88.96 -0.16 9.45
N THR A 148 88.90 1.09 8.99
CA THR A 148 89.73 1.55 7.86
C THR A 148 90.81 2.59 8.22
N CYS A 149 90.67 3.34 9.32
CA CYS A 149 91.66 4.33 9.72
C CYS A 149 92.79 3.72 10.55
N SER A 150 93.96 4.37 10.55
CA SER A 150 95.07 3.96 11.42
C SER A 150 94.75 4.25 12.90
N PRO A 151 95.39 3.56 13.87
CA PRO A 151 95.17 3.82 15.29
C PRO A 151 95.37 5.29 15.69
N GLN A 152 96.33 6.00 15.09
CA GLN A 152 96.59 7.41 15.37
C GLN A 152 95.47 8.33 14.85
N GLN A 153 94.87 8.00 13.70
CA GLN A 153 93.74 8.74 13.13
C GLN A 153 92.47 8.55 13.98
N VAL A 154 92.18 7.31 14.38
CA VAL A 154 91.04 6.99 15.27
C VAL A 154 91.15 7.76 16.58
N LEU A 155 92.34 7.78 17.21
CA LEU A 155 92.56 8.50 18.46
C LEU A 155 92.42 10.03 18.32
N ARG A 156 92.80 10.60 17.15
CA ARG A 156 92.60 12.03 16.87
C ARG A 156 91.12 12.39 16.75
N SER A 157 90.31 11.54 16.10
CA SER A 157 88.88 11.81 15.87
C SER A 157 87.96 11.29 16.99
N LYS A 158 88.49 10.52 17.95
CA LYS A 158 87.72 9.87 19.04
C LYS A 158 86.75 10.80 19.74
N LYS A 159 87.23 11.98 20.15
CA LYS A 159 86.42 12.94 20.91
C LYS A 159 85.20 13.38 20.10
N GLN A 160 85.40 13.72 18.83
CA GLN A 160 84.34 14.14 17.92
C GLN A 160 83.32 13.01 17.66
N MET A 161 83.81 11.77 17.45
CA MET A 161 82.92 10.61 17.29
C MET A 161 82.05 10.37 18.54
N MET A 162 82.64 10.49 19.74
CA MET A 162 81.90 10.36 20.99
C MET A 162 80.87 11.48 21.19
N GLU A 163 81.23 12.73 20.89
CA GLU A 163 80.32 13.87 20.97
C GLU A 163 79.14 13.68 20.00
N CYS A 164 79.38 13.26 18.76
CA CYS A 164 78.35 12.98 17.76
C CYS A 164 77.37 11.90 18.24
N MET A 165 77.87 10.75 18.71
CA MET A 165 77.01 9.68 19.26
C MET A 165 76.20 10.17 20.46
N SER A 166 76.82 10.93 21.36
CA SER A 166 76.13 11.47 22.54
C SER A 166 75.04 12.48 22.18
N GLU A 167 75.27 13.32 21.17
CA GLU A 167 74.31 14.33 20.71
C GLU A 167 73.10 13.67 20.03
N VAL A 168 73.35 12.73 19.12
CA VAL A 168 72.28 12.03 18.39
C VAL A 168 71.44 11.16 19.33
N THR A 169 72.08 10.44 20.25
CA THR A 169 71.34 9.61 21.23
C THR A 169 70.55 10.46 22.23
N ALA A 170 71.09 11.60 22.67
CA ALA A 170 70.36 12.52 23.55
C ALA A 170 69.18 13.21 22.84
N GLY A 171 69.26 13.41 21.52
CA GLY A 171 68.21 14.03 20.72
C GLY A 171 67.01 13.13 20.42
N ILE A 172 67.13 11.81 20.63
CA ILE A 172 66.07 10.83 20.30
C ILE A 172 65.42 10.32 21.58
N ASN A 173 64.13 10.66 21.77
CA ASN A 173 63.31 10.11 22.85
C ASN A 173 62.44 8.95 22.34
N VAL A 174 62.86 7.71 22.59
CA VAL A 174 62.15 6.50 22.14
C VAL A 174 60.74 6.38 22.72
N GLU A 175 60.53 6.83 23.96
CA GLU A 175 59.22 6.73 24.62
C GLU A 175 58.16 7.59 23.92
N GLU A 176 58.56 8.72 23.34
CA GLU A 176 57.66 9.61 22.58
C GLU A 176 57.30 9.08 21.18
N LEU A 177 58.05 8.08 20.71
CA LEU A 177 57.89 7.46 19.39
C LEU A 177 56.97 6.23 19.40
N HIS A 178 56.54 5.76 20.58
CA HIS A 178 55.56 4.68 20.68
C HIS A 178 54.23 5.04 19.99
N PRO A 179 53.47 4.03 19.48
CA PRO A 179 52.20 4.28 18.79
C PRO A 179 51.23 5.08 19.66
N LYS A 180 50.79 6.24 19.16
CA LYS A 180 49.87 7.14 19.89
C LYS A 180 48.41 6.75 19.71
N GLU A 181 48.08 6.13 18.58
CA GLU A 181 46.72 5.73 18.22
C GLU A 181 46.45 4.25 18.47
N LYS A 182 45.19 3.91 18.77
CA LYS A 182 44.71 2.53 18.99
C LYS A 182 43.58 2.18 18.03
N ALA A 183 43.19 0.91 17.96
CA ALA A 183 42.05 0.42 17.17
C ALA A 183 40.72 0.39 17.97
N ASP A 184 40.61 1.20 19.03
CA ASP A 184 39.52 1.18 20.01
C ASP A 184 38.33 2.09 19.65
N PHE A 185 37.79 1.96 18.44
CA PHE A 185 36.60 2.68 18.02
C PHE A 185 35.50 1.72 17.56
N ALA A 186 34.25 2.05 17.87
CA ALA A 186 33.12 1.18 17.61
C ALA A 186 31.86 1.98 17.27
N LEU A 187 30.93 1.33 16.56
CA LEU A 187 29.61 1.88 16.28
C LEU A 187 28.74 1.82 17.53
N SER A 188 28.34 2.97 18.05
CA SER A 188 27.27 3.06 19.05
C SER A 188 25.90 2.95 18.37
N LYS A 189 25.12 1.94 18.73
CA LYS A 189 23.79 1.68 18.15
C LYS A 189 22.70 2.25 19.05
N ASN A 190 21.79 3.04 18.49
CA ASN A 190 20.63 3.60 19.22
C ASN A 190 19.33 3.42 18.42
N ILE A 191 19.07 2.20 17.95
CA ILE A 191 17.85 1.87 17.19
C ILE A 191 16.80 1.36 18.17
N LYS A 192 15.64 2.04 18.24
CA LYS A 192 14.59 1.74 19.23
C LYS A 192 13.55 0.68 18.79
N SER A 193 13.17 0.61 17.50
CA SER A 193 12.38 -0.46 16.84
C SER A 193 11.79 0.09 15.51
N LEU A 194 11.52 -0.77 14.52
CA LEU A 194 10.83 -0.44 13.25
C LEU A 194 9.66 -1.39 12.93
N HIS A 195 9.18 -2.17 13.90
CA HIS A 195 8.29 -3.32 13.62
C HIS A 195 6.82 -2.97 13.36
N HIS A 196 6.38 -1.73 13.64
CA HIS A 196 5.03 -1.26 13.35
C HIS A 196 5.10 0.18 12.86
N ILE A 197 4.72 0.40 11.60
CA ILE A 197 4.91 1.69 10.90
C ILE A 197 3.57 2.43 10.76
N GLY A 198 2.45 1.72 10.76
CA GLY A 198 1.12 2.31 10.72
C GLY A 198 0.02 1.27 10.52
N ASP A 199 -1.23 1.73 10.66
CA ASP A 199 -2.45 0.94 10.46
C ASP A 199 -3.39 1.68 9.49
N ILE A 200 -4.22 0.92 8.77
CA ILE A 200 -5.32 1.51 7.99
C ILE A 200 -6.50 1.75 8.92
N VAL A 201 -6.82 3.02 9.16
CA VAL A 201 -7.96 3.42 10.00
C VAL A 201 -9.19 3.63 9.11
N THR A 202 -10.32 3.03 9.51
CA THR A 202 -11.62 3.25 8.88
C THR A 202 -12.48 4.16 9.77
N TYR A 203 -12.93 5.30 9.23
CA TYR A 203 -13.66 6.32 10.00
C TYR A 203 -15.19 6.16 9.95
N SER A 204 -15.71 5.13 9.26
CA SER A 204 -17.14 4.86 9.16
C SER A 204 -17.50 3.50 9.74
N SER A 205 -18.37 3.50 10.75
CA SER A 205 -19.06 2.31 11.26
C SER A 205 -20.08 1.82 10.24
N THR A 206 -19.82 0.68 9.61
CA THR A 206 -20.87 -0.33 9.34
C THR A 206 -20.17 -1.64 9.03
N ALA A 207 -20.37 -2.63 9.88
CA ALA A 207 -20.13 -4.04 9.58
C ALA A 207 -20.69 -4.38 8.20
N LEU A 208 -20.02 -5.29 7.50
CA LEU A 208 -20.39 -5.88 6.20
C LEU A 208 -21.89 -6.26 6.14
N GLN A 209 -22.78 -5.31 5.88
CA GLN A 209 -24.17 -5.61 5.55
C GLN A 209 -24.17 -6.08 4.10
N GLN A 210 -24.09 -7.40 3.93
CA GLN A 210 -24.27 -8.04 2.65
C GLN A 210 -25.71 -7.82 2.17
N CYS A 211 -25.90 -6.88 1.24
CA CYS A 211 -27.15 -6.77 0.50
C CYS A 211 -27.30 -8.01 -0.39
N ARG A 212 -28.09 -8.99 0.04
CA ARG A 212 -28.32 -10.24 -0.70
C ARG A 212 -29.68 -10.21 -1.39
N VAL A 213 -29.68 -9.92 -2.70
CA VAL A 213 -30.87 -10.09 -3.54
C VAL A 213 -31.02 -11.57 -3.86
N LYS A 214 -32.05 -12.25 -3.33
CA LYS A 214 -32.36 -13.63 -3.74
C LYS A 214 -33.52 -13.65 -4.73
N LYS A 215 -33.14 -13.93 -5.99
CA LYS A 215 -33.97 -14.30 -7.15
C LYS A 215 -34.87 -13.19 -7.71
N VAL A 216 -34.46 -12.64 -8.86
CA VAL A 216 -35.31 -11.82 -9.73
C VAL A 216 -36.18 -12.78 -10.55
N GLY A 217 -37.48 -12.85 -10.26
CA GLY A 217 -38.41 -13.62 -11.08
C GLY A 217 -38.59 -12.99 -12.46
N CYS A 218 -38.47 -13.80 -13.52
CA CYS A 218 -38.80 -13.37 -14.87
C CYS A 218 -40.31 -13.50 -15.11
N PHE A 219 -40.88 -12.65 -15.96
CA PHE A 219 -42.27 -12.78 -16.39
C PHE A 219 -42.40 -14.03 -17.29
N GLU A 220 -42.73 -15.18 -16.71
CA GLU A 220 -43.08 -16.37 -17.49
C GLU A 220 -44.57 -16.35 -17.82
N ARG A 221 -44.90 -16.18 -19.10
CA ARG A 221 -46.26 -16.29 -19.62
C ARG A 221 -46.61 -17.78 -19.74
N LEU A 222 -47.29 -18.35 -18.74
CA LEU A 222 -47.84 -19.70 -18.83
C LEU A 222 -48.91 -19.74 -19.94
N PRO A 223 -48.78 -20.56 -21.00
CA PRO A 223 -49.66 -20.49 -22.16
C PRO A 223 -51.13 -20.88 -21.92
N LYS A 224 -51.47 -21.46 -20.76
CA LYS A 224 -52.80 -22.05 -20.51
C LYS A 224 -53.55 -21.56 -19.27
N GLU A 225 -52.96 -20.73 -18.41
CA GLU A 225 -53.70 -20.06 -17.33
C GLU A 225 -53.32 -18.59 -17.27
N LYS A 226 -54.32 -17.69 -17.35
CA LYS A 226 -54.16 -16.24 -17.20
C LYS A 226 -53.94 -15.85 -15.73
N LYS A 227 -53.00 -16.50 -15.04
CA LYS A 227 -52.58 -16.13 -13.68
C LYS A 227 -51.13 -15.68 -13.72
N PHE A 228 -50.90 -14.47 -13.24
CA PHE A 228 -49.56 -13.96 -12.94
C PHE A 228 -49.28 -14.28 -11.47
N LEU A 229 -48.26 -15.08 -11.19
CA LEU A 229 -47.77 -15.28 -9.83
C LEU A 229 -46.59 -14.34 -9.61
N TYR A 230 -46.72 -13.44 -8.63
CA TYR A 230 -45.64 -12.60 -8.16
C TYR A 230 -45.48 -12.80 -6.66
N SER A 231 -44.28 -13.17 -6.23
CA SER A 231 -43.90 -13.21 -4.81
C SER A 231 -42.73 -12.24 -4.63
N LEU A 232 -42.93 -11.24 -3.78
CA LEU A 232 -41.87 -10.36 -3.28
C LEU A 232 -41.98 -10.42 -1.76
N SER A 233 -40.97 -10.99 -1.10
CA SER A 233 -40.76 -10.80 0.33
C SER A 233 -39.45 -10.06 0.56
N MET A 234 -39.45 -9.21 1.57
CA MET A 234 -38.28 -8.59 2.14
C MET A 234 -38.25 -9.01 3.60
N GLU A 235 -37.17 -9.66 4.05
CA GLU A 235 -36.91 -9.81 5.48
C GLU A 235 -35.97 -8.70 5.94
N ALA A 236 -36.26 -8.13 7.10
CA ALA A 236 -35.33 -7.29 7.81
C ALA A 236 -34.12 -8.15 8.24
N PRO A 237 -32.90 -7.61 8.26
CA PRO A 237 -31.73 -8.37 8.68
C PRO A 237 -31.95 -8.91 10.09
N ASP A 238 -31.77 -10.22 10.26
CA ASP A 238 -31.76 -10.86 11.58
C ASP A 238 -30.73 -10.14 12.45
N SER A 239 -31.24 -9.48 13.48
CA SER A 239 -30.43 -8.90 14.55
C SER A 239 -30.02 -10.05 15.46
N SER A 240 -29.10 -10.89 14.99
CA SER A 240 -28.50 -11.95 15.81
C SER A 240 -27.05 -11.60 16.06
N LEU A 241 -26.80 -11.16 17.30
CA LEU A 241 -25.52 -10.94 17.96
C LEU A 241 -24.57 -12.14 17.83
#